data_AF-A0A7Y2HM46-F1
#
_entry.id   AF-A0A7Y2HM46-F1
#
_cell.length_a   1.000
_cell.length_b   1.000
_cell.length_c   1.000
_cell.angle_alpha   90.00
_cell.angle_beta   90.00
_cell.angle_gamma   90.00
#
_symmetry.space_group_name_H-M   'P 1'
#
loop_
_entity.id
_entity.type
_entity.pdbx_description
1 polymer ?
#
loop_
_entity_poly.entity_id
_entity_poly.type
_entity_poly.pdbx_seq_one_letter_code
_entity_poly.pdbx_strand_id
1 'polypeptide(L)' 'MSDEQSGAKNTLSIRDNRTGRDYEVEIHEGDVIRAMDLRQIKVDEGDFGMMSYDPAFVN' A
#
# COMPACT_ATOMS: atom_id res chain seq x y z
N MET A 1 -4.70 33.46 -8.38
CA MET A 1 -5.25 32.95 -7.11
C MET A 1 -5.18 31.46 -7.23
N SER A 2 -4.39 30.86 -6.34
CA SER A 2 -3.96 29.46 -6.34
C SER A 2 -5.17 28.54 -6.31
N ASP A 3 -5.23 27.59 -7.24
CA ASP A 3 -6.15 26.47 -7.15
C ASP A 3 -5.75 25.62 -5.95
N GLU A 4 -6.39 25.89 -4.80
CA GLU A 4 -6.34 25.00 -3.65
C GLU A 4 -7.28 23.82 -3.95
N GLN A 5 -6.82 22.92 -4.81
CA GLN A 5 -7.41 21.61 -4.97
C GLN A 5 -7.21 20.92 -3.62
N SER A 6 -8.30 20.67 -2.90
CA SER A 6 -8.30 19.84 -1.70
C SER A 6 -7.80 18.45 -2.12
N GLY A 7 -6.48 18.28 -2.09
CA GLY A 7 -5.78 17.17 -2.71
C GLY A 7 -6.03 15.93 -1.89
N ALA A 8 -7.01 15.13 -2.28
CA ALA A 8 -7.10 13.77 -1.80
C ALA A 8 -5.73 13.11 -2.03
N LYS A 9 -5.12 12.59 -0.97
CA LYS A 9 -3.84 11.90 -1.06
C LYS A 9 -3.98 10.80 -2.12
N ASN A 10 -3.02 10.72 -3.05
CA ASN A 10 -3.02 9.66 -4.06
C ASN A 10 -2.45 8.36 -3.47
N THR A 11 -3.16 7.83 -2.48
CA THR A 11 -2.72 6.69 -1.68
C THR A 11 -3.87 5.69 -1.51
N LEU A 12 -3.50 4.42 -1.37
CA LEU A 12 -4.40 3.34 -0.96
C LEU A 12 -4.22 3.11 0.55
N SER A 13 -5.31 3.21 1.31
CA SER A 13 -5.34 2.83 2.72
C SER A 13 -5.53 1.33 2.88
N ILE A 14 -4.64 0.68 3.63
CA ILE A 14 -4.71 -0.75 3.94
C ILE A 14 -4.80 -0.91 5.46
N ARG A 15 -5.80 -1.66 5.92
CA ARG A 15 -5.94 -2.06 7.33
C ARG A 15 -5.58 -3.53 7.50
N ASP A 16 -4.57 -3.82 8.32
CA ASP A 16 -4.26 -5.18 8.73
C ASP A 16 -5.07 -5.55 9.98
N ASN A 17 -6.12 -6.35 9.81
CA ASN A 17 -6.99 -6.77 10.92
C ASN A 17 -6.30 -7.73 11.92
N ARG A 18 -5.16 -8.33 11.57
CA ARG A 18 -4.41 -9.20 12.49
C ARG A 18 -3.72 -8.40 13.58
N THR A 19 -3.28 -7.19 13.24
CA THR A 19 -2.51 -6.30 14.12
C THR A 19 -3.27 -5.02 14.50
N GLY A 20 -4.36 -4.71 13.79
CA GLY A 20 -5.13 -3.47 13.92
C GLY A 20 -4.43 -2.23 13.34
N ARG A 21 -3.31 -2.40 12.62
CA ARG A 21 -2.51 -1.30 12.07
C ARG A 21 -3.06 -0.83 10.72
N ASP A 22 -2.98 0.47 10.50
CA ASP A 22 -3.31 1.11 9.24
C ASP A 22 -2.02 1.54 8.51
N TYR A 23 -2.04 1.38 7.20
CA TYR A 23 -0.94 1.71 6.29
C TYR A 23 -1.47 2.55 5.12
N GLU A 24 -0.67 3.50 4.65
CA GLU A 24 -0.92 4.21 3.40
C GLU A 24 0.17 3.80 2.40
N VAL A 25 -0.22 3.31 1.23
CA VAL A 25 0.71 3.04 0.13
C VAL A 25 0.45 4.00 -1.02
N GLU A 26 1.50 4.46 -1.70
CA GLU A 26 1.37 5.41 -2.81
C GLU A 26 0.78 4.71 -4.04
N ILE A 27 -0.16 5.37 -4.70
CA ILE A 27 -0.64 4.97 -6.02
C ILE A 27 0.20 5.72 -7.05
N HIS A 28 0.87 4.97 -7.93
CA HIS A 28 1.69 5.52 -9.00
C HIS A 28 0.89 5.66 -10.31
N GLU A 29 1.53 6.28 -11.31
CA GLU A 29 0.98 6.41 -12.66
C GLU A 29 0.56 5.03 -13.22
N GLY A 30 -0.64 4.96 -13.82
CA GLY A 30 -1.22 3.72 -14.32
C GLY A 30 -2.04 2.94 -13.29
N ASP A 31 -2.40 3.57 -12.15
CA ASP A 31 -3.21 2.98 -11.07
C ASP A 31 -2.58 1.72 -10.45
N VAL A 32 -1.26 1.78 -10.20
CA VAL A 32 -0.49 0.65 -9.64
C VAL A 32 0.20 1.02 -8.33
N ILE A 33 0.39 0.02 -7.46
CA ILE A 33 1.22 0.12 -6.25
C ILE A 33 2.48 -0.73 -6.40
N ARG A 34 3.56 -0.41 -5.69
CA ARG A 34 4.74 -1.29 -5.68
C ARG A 34 4.50 -2.47 -4.75
N ALA A 35 4.74 -3.68 -5.24
CA ALA A 35 4.68 -4.89 -4.42
C ALA A 35 5.65 -4.83 -3.21
N MET A 36 6.76 -4.10 -3.32
CA MET A 36 7.72 -3.90 -2.22
C MET A 36 7.12 -3.13 -1.05
N ASP A 37 6.15 -2.25 -1.30
CA ASP A 37 5.52 -1.47 -0.24
C ASP A 37 4.69 -2.36 0.68
N LEU A 38 4.23 -3.53 0.22
CA LEU A 38 3.53 -4.51 1.07
C LEU A 38 4.41 -5.05 2.20
N ARG A 39 5.75 -5.00 2.07
CA ARG A 39 6.67 -5.50 3.10
C ARG A 39 6.63 -4.72 4.42
N GLN A 40 6.08 -3.50 4.40
CA GLN A 40 5.86 -2.74 5.62
C GLN A 40 4.76 -3.36 6.51
N ILE A 41 3.87 -4.17 5.91
CA ILE A 41 2.79 -4.86 6.60
C ILE A 41 3.37 -6.14 7.21
N LYS A 42 3.49 -6.16 8.54
CA LYS A 42 4.12 -7.22 9.32
C LYS A 42 3.28 -7.54 10.55
N VAL A 43 3.24 -8.82 10.92
CA VAL A 43 2.66 -9.24 12.21
C VAL A 43 3.68 -9.01 13.31
N ASP A 44 4.91 -9.50 13.09
CA ASP A 44 6.05 -9.32 13.99
C ASP A 44 7.19 -8.51 13.35
N GLU A 45 7.98 -7.79 14.15
CA GLU A 45 9.03 -6.89 13.63
C GLU A 45 10.13 -7.60 12.84
N GLY A 46 10.41 -8.86 13.19
CA GLY A 46 11.39 -9.72 12.53
C GLY A 46 10.90 -10.33 11.21
N ASP A 47 9.61 -10.18 10.87
CA ASP A 47 9.05 -10.76 9.66
C ASP A 47 9.58 -10.06 8.41
N PHE A 48 9.65 -10.82 7.33
CA PHE A 48 9.94 -10.29 6.00
C PHE A 48 8.87 -9.29 5.53
N GLY A 49 7.62 -9.48 5.98
CA GLY A 49 6.44 -8.69 5.59
C GLY A 49 5.57 -9.36 4.53
N MET A 50 4.42 -8.75 4.27
CA MET A 50 3.43 -9.25 3.30
C MET A 50 4.02 -9.31 1.89
N MET A 51 3.68 -10.37 1.17
CA MET A 51 4.05 -10.56 -0.23
C MET A 51 2.78 -10.65 -1.09
N SER A 52 2.84 -10.13 -2.31
CA SER A 52 1.82 -10.41 -3.31
C SER A 52 1.99 -11.85 -3.80
N TYR A 53 0.87 -12.56 -3.94
CA TYR A 53 0.82 -13.85 -4.59
C TYR A 53 0.10 -13.67 -5.93
N ASP A 54 0.85 -13.76 -7.02
CA ASP A 54 0.32 -13.61 -8.37
C ASP A 54 0.89 -14.70 -9.29
N PRO A 55 0.29 -15.90 -9.27
CA PRO A 55 0.74 -16.99 -10.13
C PRO A 55 0.50 -16.63 -11.59
N ALA A 56 1.54 -16.82 -12.41
CA ALA A 56 1.57 -16.47 -13.83
C ALA A 56 1.51 -14.96 -14.17
N PHE A 57 1.70 -14.07 -13.18
CA PHE A 57 1.87 -12.62 -13.39
C PHE A 57 0.69 -11.97 -14.14
N VAL A 58 -0.55 -12.23 -13.68
CA VAL A 58 -1.77 -11.81 -14.38
C VAL A 58 -2.34 -10.48 -13.86
N ASN A 59 -1.75 -9.91 -12.80
CA ASN A 59 -2.20 -8.66 -12.18
C ASN A 59 -1.18 -7.53 -12.30
#